data_AF-A0A067PY67-F1
#
_entry.id   AF-A0A067PY67-F1
#
_cell.length_a   1.000
_cell.length_b   1.000
_cell.length_c   1.000
_cell.angle_alpha   90.00
_cell.angle_beta   90.00
_cell.angle_gamma   90.00
#
_symmetry.space_group_name_H-M   'P 1'
#
loop_
_entity.id
_entity.type
_entity.pdbx_description
1 polymer ?
#
loop_
_entity_poly.entity_id
_entity_poly.type
_entity_poly.pdbx_seq_one_letter_code
_entity_poly.pdbx_strand_id
1 'polypeptide(L)'
;MSISILLNYSLPVVGIELCLVWLVVRLFLEPYFMPRIFHKSWPTMDVGAQRSLTNHVVSFGLKVICCIGAYSIWETFVRNRPFDTPLYKDQDAFQQMTNGDILAFCYLTVPTIYLFELVYRTKISVVSAVHHIAAITINILGLIVVTSENQTGFLAMTEFKLILIYGTFEMIFEIFPHLAVMLYRIMRDRPRFLHNVFFWTAIGIFSGTFFEQFAIILFYVRIWRHVPVFYKASGPILHVCFMAAQIHGGRVCMQIAHKMKLEVMELTKAAAIAAVPMMEERGVGVGVGVGSADVDLEVGRASIGDAPSESDADTELTRTNTRPHTPPIPEVLVATEEPHPSVPSAPVVLH
;
A
#
# COMPACT_ATOMS: atom_id res chain seq x y z
N MET A 1 7.91 -1.65 36.12
CA MET A 1 7.48 -2.52 35.01
C MET A 1 7.84 -1.80 33.73
N SER A 2 8.86 -2.27 33.01
CA SER A 2 9.21 -1.79 31.67
C SER A 2 8.40 -2.57 30.65
N ILE A 3 8.07 -1.95 29.50
CA ILE A 3 7.28 -2.58 28.45
C ILE A 3 8.09 -3.69 27.77
N SER A 4 9.26 -3.36 27.24
CA SER A 4 10.19 -4.33 26.65
C SER A 4 11.57 -3.69 26.49
N ILE A 5 12.61 -4.48 26.76
CA ILE A 5 14.00 -4.05 26.53
C ILE A 5 14.27 -3.76 25.05
N LEU A 6 13.54 -4.38 24.12
CA LEU A 6 13.67 -4.19 22.66
C LEU A 6 13.51 -2.73 22.24
N LEU A 7 12.63 -1.98 22.91
CA LEU A 7 12.36 -0.58 22.57
C LEU A 7 13.58 0.32 22.79
N ASN A 8 14.47 -0.03 23.71
CA ASN A 8 15.74 0.70 23.92
C ASN A 8 16.76 0.45 22.80
N TYR A 9 16.56 -0.63 22.05
CA TYR A 9 17.38 -1.07 20.92
C TYR A 9 16.62 -0.96 19.60
N SER A 10 15.65 -0.04 19.51
CA SER A 10 14.79 0.13 18.33
C SER A 10 15.56 0.28 17.01
N LEU A 11 16.56 1.16 16.97
CA LEU A 11 17.36 1.41 15.77
C LEU A 11 18.09 0.16 15.29
N PRO A 12 18.90 -0.54 16.11
CA PRO A 12 19.56 -1.77 15.67
C PRO A 12 18.56 -2.88 15.34
N VAL A 13 17.42 -2.98 16.03
CA VAL A 13 16.37 -3.97 15.71
C VAL A 13 15.83 -3.73 14.30
N VAL A 14 15.37 -2.50 14.00
CA VAL A 14 14.88 -2.12 12.65
C VAL A 14 15.96 -2.33 11.58
N GLY A 15 17.21 -1.97 11.87
CA GLY A 15 18.34 -2.18 10.97
C GLY A 15 18.59 -3.66 10.65
N ILE A 16 18.57 -4.52 11.68
CA ILE A 16 18.73 -5.97 11.51
C ILE A 16 17.55 -6.54 10.72
N GLU A 17 16.32 -6.14 11.01
CA GLU A 17 15.15 -6.60 10.26
C GLU A 17 15.25 -6.22 8.78
N LEU A 18 15.66 -4.99 8.44
CA LEU A 18 15.89 -4.57 7.05
C LEU A 18 16.95 -5.42 6.36
N CYS A 19 18.06 -5.74 7.04
CA CYS A 19 19.08 -6.66 6.51
C CYS A 19 18.52 -8.06 6.25
N LEU A 20 17.73 -8.60 7.19
CA LEU A 20 17.10 -9.91 7.04
C LEU A 20 16.08 -9.92 5.89
N VAL A 21 15.25 -8.90 5.78
CA VAL A 21 14.30 -8.73 4.67
C VAL A 21 15.05 -8.69 3.35
N TRP A 22 16.13 -7.90 3.25
CA TRP A 22 16.95 -7.85 2.04
C TRP A 22 17.55 -9.22 1.67
N LEU A 23 18.11 -9.95 2.65
CA LEU A 23 18.66 -11.29 2.44
C LEU A 23 17.57 -12.26 1.95
N VAL A 24 16.42 -12.29 2.60
CA VAL A 24 15.29 -13.16 2.21
C VAL A 24 14.81 -12.81 0.81
N VAL A 25 14.67 -11.54 0.48
CA VAL A 25 14.23 -11.09 -0.85
C VAL A 25 15.21 -11.55 -1.92
N ARG A 26 16.51 -11.28 -1.75
CA ARG A 26 17.54 -11.53 -2.76
C ARG A 26 17.93 -12.99 -2.90
N LEU A 27 18.02 -13.71 -1.79
CA LEU A 27 18.53 -15.09 -1.80
C LEU A 27 17.42 -16.13 -1.94
N PHE A 28 16.19 -15.81 -1.52
CA PHE A 28 15.08 -16.76 -1.51
C PHE A 28 13.88 -16.32 -2.36
N LEU A 29 13.36 -15.12 -2.10
CA LEU A 29 12.06 -14.72 -2.64
C LEU A 29 12.11 -14.57 -4.17
N GLU A 30 12.94 -13.66 -4.69
CA GLU A 30 13.05 -13.39 -6.13
C GLU A 30 13.52 -14.60 -6.95
N PRO A 31 14.59 -15.34 -6.58
CA PRO A 31 15.07 -16.45 -7.40
C PRO A 31 14.21 -17.72 -7.33
N TYR A 32 13.60 -18.02 -6.17
CA TYR A 32 12.93 -19.32 -5.96
C TYR A 32 11.43 -19.20 -5.72
N PHE A 33 10.98 -18.26 -4.91
CA PHE A 33 9.57 -18.17 -4.52
C PHE A 33 8.71 -17.52 -5.61
N MET A 34 9.12 -16.35 -6.12
CA MET A 34 8.34 -15.57 -7.08
C MET A 34 8.05 -16.33 -8.40
N PRO A 35 9.03 -17.00 -9.04
CA PRO A 35 8.76 -17.78 -10.25
C PRO A 35 7.84 -18.98 -10.00
N ARG A 36 7.88 -19.55 -8.77
CA ARG A 36 7.05 -20.71 -8.39
C ARG A 36 5.64 -20.35 -7.99
N ILE A 37 5.37 -19.16 -7.45
CA ILE A 37 4.00 -18.79 -7.07
C ILE A 37 3.29 -18.08 -8.22
N PHE A 38 4.02 -17.22 -8.94
CA PHE A 38 3.45 -16.40 -10.02
C PHE A 38 3.69 -16.97 -11.42
N HIS A 39 4.24 -18.18 -11.53
CA HIS A 39 4.41 -19.02 -12.73
C HIS A 39 4.49 -18.25 -14.05
N LYS A 40 3.33 -18.05 -14.71
CA LYS A 40 3.23 -17.48 -16.06
C LYS A 40 3.43 -15.96 -16.07
N SER A 41 3.05 -15.28 -14.99
CA SER A 41 3.02 -13.83 -14.91
C SER A 41 4.40 -13.23 -14.57
N TRP A 42 5.20 -13.91 -13.74
CA TRP A 42 6.51 -13.41 -13.28
C TRP A 42 7.54 -13.20 -14.40
N PRO A 43 7.84 -14.19 -15.27
CA PRO A 43 8.87 -14.04 -16.29
C PRO A 43 8.48 -13.07 -17.43
N THR A 44 7.19 -12.76 -17.57
CA THR A 44 6.69 -11.82 -18.59
C THR A 44 6.68 -10.37 -18.11
N MET A 45 6.88 -10.13 -16.82
CA MET A 45 6.92 -8.79 -16.24
C MET A 45 8.28 -8.12 -16.51
N ASP A 46 8.25 -6.81 -16.72
CA ASP A 46 9.46 -6.00 -16.66
C ASP A 46 9.99 -5.91 -15.22
N VAL A 47 11.23 -5.42 -15.08
CA VAL A 47 11.88 -5.32 -13.76
C VAL A 47 11.10 -4.42 -12.80
N GLY A 48 10.41 -3.39 -13.32
CA GLY A 48 9.57 -2.51 -12.52
C GLY A 48 8.37 -3.24 -11.91
N ALA A 49 7.61 -3.98 -12.74
CA ALA A 49 6.49 -4.77 -12.26
C ALA A 49 6.91 -5.92 -11.34
N GLN A 50 8.04 -6.58 -11.61
CA GLN A 50 8.61 -7.62 -10.74
C GLN A 50 8.94 -7.07 -9.35
N ARG A 51 9.57 -5.89 -9.26
CA ARG A 51 9.87 -5.23 -7.99
C ARG A 51 8.61 -4.77 -7.27
N SER A 52 7.65 -4.19 -7.99
CA SER A 52 6.35 -3.83 -7.41
C SER A 52 5.65 -5.05 -6.82
N LEU A 53 5.58 -6.17 -7.55
CA LEU A 53 4.94 -7.39 -7.04
C LEU A 53 5.70 -7.99 -5.84
N THR A 54 7.02 -8.04 -5.91
CA THR A 54 7.87 -8.45 -4.77
C THR A 54 7.61 -7.59 -3.55
N ASN A 55 7.49 -6.28 -3.73
CA ASN A 55 7.14 -5.36 -2.66
C ASN A 55 5.83 -5.77 -1.98
N HIS A 56 4.76 -6.00 -2.75
CA HIS A 56 3.48 -6.42 -2.18
C HIS A 56 3.58 -7.76 -1.44
N VAL A 57 4.36 -8.73 -1.93
CA VAL A 57 4.55 -10.02 -1.25
C VAL A 57 5.28 -9.86 0.07
N VAL A 58 6.36 -9.07 0.11
CA VAL A 58 7.13 -8.82 1.34
C VAL A 58 6.29 -8.08 2.35
N SER A 59 5.63 -6.99 1.94
CA SER A 59 4.73 -6.22 2.82
C SER A 59 3.61 -7.08 3.36
N PHE A 60 2.96 -7.89 2.51
CA PHE A 60 1.95 -8.85 2.95
C PHE A 60 2.52 -9.85 3.97
N GLY A 61 3.68 -10.45 3.68
CA GLY A 61 4.32 -11.42 4.56
C GLY A 61 4.68 -10.85 5.94
N LEU A 62 5.30 -9.68 6.00
CA LEU A 62 5.63 -9.00 7.26
C LEU A 62 4.38 -8.62 8.05
N LYS A 63 3.33 -8.13 7.37
CA LYS A 63 2.05 -7.81 8.02
C LYS A 63 1.36 -9.06 8.60
N VAL A 64 1.43 -10.19 7.89
CA VAL A 64 0.95 -11.49 8.41
C VAL A 64 1.77 -11.95 9.62
N ILE A 65 3.11 -11.75 9.61
CA ILE A 65 3.95 -12.04 10.78
C ILE A 65 3.51 -11.18 11.97
N CYS A 66 3.22 -9.89 11.78
CA CYS A 66 2.72 -9.02 12.84
C CYS A 66 1.40 -9.49 13.47
N CYS A 67 0.62 -10.36 12.82
CA CYS A 67 -0.59 -10.96 13.41
C CYS A 67 -0.29 -11.82 14.64
N ILE A 68 0.95 -12.26 14.89
CA ILE A 68 1.32 -12.90 16.17
C ILE A 68 1.06 -11.97 17.37
N GLY A 69 1.10 -10.66 17.15
CA GLY A 69 0.78 -9.64 18.15
C GLY A 69 -0.69 -9.65 18.57
N ALA A 70 -1.60 -10.23 17.79
CA ALA A 70 -3.03 -10.27 18.10
C ALA A 70 -3.32 -10.98 19.44
N TYR A 71 -2.57 -12.05 19.75
CA TYR A 71 -2.68 -12.72 21.05
C TYR A 71 -2.25 -11.80 22.20
N SER A 72 -1.14 -11.10 22.05
CA SER A 72 -0.62 -10.18 23.07
C SER A 72 -1.53 -8.96 23.25
N ILE A 73 -2.14 -8.46 22.17
CA ILE A 73 -3.19 -7.43 22.22
C ILE A 73 -4.39 -7.95 23.03
N TRP A 74 -4.86 -9.16 22.74
CA TRP A 74 -5.99 -9.75 23.47
C TRP A 74 -5.69 -9.86 24.97
N GLU A 75 -4.53 -10.39 25.37
CA GLU A 75 -4.14 -10.50 26.77
C GLU A 75 -4.03 -9.12 27.45
N THR A 76 -3.42 -8.13 26.78
CA THR A 76 -3.15 -6.82 27.39
C THR A 76 -4.37 -5.88 27.39
N PHE A 77 -5.20 -5.90 26.36
CA PHE A 77 -6.36 -5.00 26.23
C PHE A 77 -7.65 -5.60 26.77
N VAL A 78 -7.90 -6.89 26.55
CA VAL A 78 -9.17 -7.53 26.95
C VAL A 78 -9.05 -8.16 28.33
N ARG A 79 -7.95 -8.87 28.59
CA ARG A 79 -7.71 -9.49 29.90
C ARG A 79 -6.98 -8.58 30.89
N ASN A 80 -6.62 -7.36 30.47
CA ASN A 80 -5.92 -6.37 31.28
C ASN A 80 -4.63 -6.92 31.91
N ARG A 81 -3.94 -7.84 31.23
CA ARG A 81 -2.64 -8.33 31.67
C ARG A 81 -1.58 -7.25 31.49
N PRO A 82 -0.67 -7.06 32.46
CA PRO A 82 0.51 -6.22 32.28
C PRO A 82 1.39 -6.64 31.09
N PHE A 83 2.15 -5.71 30.53
CA PHE A 83 3.05 -5.98 29.40
C PHE A 83 4.18 -6.95 29.75
N ASP A 84 4.67 -6.91 30.98
CA ASP A 84 5.71 -7.81 31.50
C ASP A 84 5.18 -9.22 31.88
N THR A 85 3.92 -9.53 31.57
CA THR A 85 3.37 -10.86 31.78
C THR A 85 4.08 -11.86 30.85
N PRO A 86 4.68 -12.94 31.39
CA PRO A 86 5.32 -13.97 30.58
C PRO A 86 4.28 -14.78 29.82
N LEU A 87 4.61 -15.18 28.59
CA LEU A 87 3.72 -15.97 27.74
C LEU A 87 3.61 -17.42 28.21
N TYR A 88 4.70 -17.97 28.74
CA TYR A 88 4.78 -19.34 29.25
C TYR A 88 5.14 -19.31 30.74
N LYS A 89 4.36 -20.01 31.56
CA LYS A 89 4.50 -20.01 33.02
C LYS A 89 5.67 -20.88 33.52
N ASP A 90 6.11 -21.86 32.73
CA ASP A 90 7.01 -22.94 33.17
C ASP A 90 8.43 -22.86 32.58
N GLN A 91 8.82 -21.72 31.99
CA GLN A 91 10.20 -21.55 31.50
C GLN A 91 11.10 -20.98 32.59
N ASP A 92 12.36 -21.44 32.63
CA ASP A 92 13.40 -20.87 33.49
C ASP A 92 13.47 -19.35 33.32
N ALA A 93 13.66 -18.63 34.44
CA ALA A 93 13.53 -17.17 34.55
C ALA A 93 14.39 -16.34 33.57
N PHE A 94 15.35 -16.96 32.87
CA PHE A 94 16.25 -16.31 31.92
C PHE A 94 15.71 -16.19 30.47
N GLN A 95 14.59 -16.82 30.13
CA GLN A 95 14.10 -16.91 28.75
C GLN A 95 12.60 -16.64 28.57
N GLN A 96 11.97 -15.94 29.52
CA GLN A 96 10.53 -15.69 29.43
C GLN A 96 10.25 -14.49 28.50
N MET A 97 9.84 -14.79 27.26
CA MET A 97 9.27 -13.80 26.35
C MET A 97 7.95 -13.28 26.92
N THR A 98 7.80 -11.95 26.96
CA THR A 98 6.62 -11.28 27.52
C THR A 98 5.65 -10.82 26.42
N ASN A 99 4.42 -10.48 26.80
CA ASN A 99 3.49 -9.81 25.88
C ASN A 99 4.08 -8.51 25.33
N GLY A 100 4.81 -7.77 26.17
CA GLY A 100 5.49 -6.54 25.80
C GLY A 100 6.56 -6.76 24.74
N ASP A 101 7.32 -7.86 24.81
CA ASP A 101 8.34 -8.19 23.80
C ASP A 101 7.73 -8.50 22.43
N ILE A 102 6.66 -9.29 22.36
CA ILE A 102 5.95 -9.53 21.10
C ILE A 102 5.41 -8.21 20.53
N LEU A 103 4.78 -7.39 21.37
CA LEU A 103 4.18 -6.14 20.92
C LEU A 103 5.24 -5.12 20.49
N ALA A 104 6.38 -5.07 21.19
CA ALA A 104 7.52 -4.24 20.81
C ALA A 104 8.13 -4.71 19.49
N PHE A 105 8.26 -6.03 19.28
CA PHE A 105 8.68 -6.59 18.00
C PHE A 105 7.73 -6.14 16.87
N CYS A 106 6.43 -6.43 16.97
CA CYS A 106 5.46 -6.01 15.96
C CYS A 106 5.49 -4.49 15.71
N TYR A 107 5.62 -3.70 16.78
CA TYR A 107 5.71 -2.25 16.70
C TYR A 107 6.94 -1.76 15.93
N LEU A 108 8.10 -2.40 16.11
CA LEU A 108 9.35 -2.08 15.41
C LEU A 108 9.37 -2.66 13.97
N THR A 109 8.60 -3.72 13.69
CA THR A 109 8.43 -4.23 12.34
C THR A 109 7.63 -3.28 11.44
N VAL A 110 6.72 -2.48 11.99
CA VAL A 110 5.95 -1.48 11.21
C VAL A 110 6.86 -0.49 10.45
N PRO A 111 7.79 0.24 11.08
CA PRO A 111 8.69 1.13 10.35
C PRO A 111 9.63 0.36 9.40
N THR A 112 10.02 -0.89 9.72
CA THR A 112 10.76 -1.75 8.77
C THR A 112 9.97 -1.97 7.49
N ILE A 113 8.67 -2.27 7.57
CA ILE A 113 7.79 -2.44 6.41
C ILE A 113 7.81 -1.16 5.56
N TYR A 114 7.49 -0.01 6.16
CA TYR A 114 7.40 1.25 5.41
C TYR A 114 8.74 1.72 4.82
N LEU A 115 9.85 1.52 5.54
CA LEU A 115 11.19 1.82 5.02
C LEU A 115 11.52 0.91 3.83
N PHE A 116 11.23 -0.39 3.94
CA PHE A 116 11.40 -1.31 2.83
C PHE A 116 10.57 -0.86 1.63
N GLU A 117 9.30 -0.51 1.81
CA GLU A 117 8.44 -0.10 0.70
C GLU A 117 8.88 1.19 0.02
N LEU A 118 9.36 2.17 0.80
CA LEU A 118 9.90 3.43 0.29
C LEU A 118 11.16 3.20 -0.56
N VAL A 119 12.08 2.34 -0.08
CA VAL A 119 13.39 2.15 -0.73
C VAL A 119 13.33 1.13 -1.87
N TYR A 120 12.45 0.13 -1.77
CA TYR A 120 12.40 -0.97 -2.73
C TYR A 120 11.61 -0.63 -4.00
N ARG A 121 10.58 0.22 -3.90
CA ARG A 121 9.77 0.63 -5.05
C ARG A 121 10.57 1.52 -6.00
N THR A 122 10.47 1.25 -7.30
CA THR A 122 11.09 2.08 -8.35
C THR A 122 10.28 3.33 -8.67
N LYS A 123 8.96 3.26 -8.47
CA LYS A 123 8.02 4.37 -8.64
C LYS A 123 7.06 4.33 -7.46
N ILE A 124 6.93 5.45 -6.76
CA ILE A 124 6.00 5.62 -5.66
C ILE A 124 5.22 6.92 -5.89
N SER A 125 3.91 6.90 -5.66
CA SER A 125 3.12 8.13 -5.71
C SER A 125 3.54 9.05 -4.56
N VAL A 126 3.40 10.36 -4.76
CA VAL A 126 3.66 11.34 -3.70
C VAL A 126 2.76 11.08 -2.48
N VAL A 127 1.51 10.68 -2.72
CA VAL A 127 0.54 10.36 -1.66
C VAL A 127 1.01 9.16 -0.83
N SER A 128 1.40 8.06 -1.47
CA SER A 128 1.93 6.88 -0.77
C SER A 128 3.24 7.18 -0.04
N ALA A 129 4.15 7.96 -0.64
CA ALA A 129 5.40 8.35 0.01
C ALA A 129 5.15 9.19 1.27
N VAL A 130 4.28 10.20 1.19
CA VAL A 130 3.89 11.03 2.34
C VAL A 130 3.23 10.19 3.43
N HIS A 131 2.37 9.24 3.06
CA HIS A 131 1.74 8.32 3.99
C HIS A 131 2.75 7.46 4.76
N HIS A 132 3.72 6.85 4.06
CA HIS A 132 4.78 6.06 4.72
C HIS A 132 5.67 6.94 5.62
N ILE A 133 6.06 8.13 5.16
CA ILE A 133 6.86 9.08 5.96
C ILE A 133 6.08 9.50 7.22
N ALA A 134 4.78 9.78 7.09
CA ALA A 134 3.92 10.12 8.22
C ALA A 134 3.83 8.96 9.23
N ALA A 135 3.62 7.73 8.75
CA ALA A 135 3.56 6.54 9.60
C ALA A 135 4.87 6.30 10.36
N ILE A 136 6.02 6.39 9.68
CA ILE A 136 7.35 6.30 10.30
C ILE A 136 7.54 7.42 11.32
N THR A 137 7.13 8.65 11.00
CA THR A 137 7.26 9.80 11.92
C THR A 137 6.43 9.62 13.18
N ILE A 138 5.16 9.18 13.05
CA ILE A 138 4.29 8.87 14.20
C ILE A 138 4.95 7.78 15.06
N ASN A 139 5.50 6.74 14.43
CA ASN A 139 6.19 5.67 15.13
C ASN A 139 7.39 6.20 15.93
N ILE A 140 8.28 6.98 15.30
CA ILE A 140 9.46 7.58 15.96
C ILE A 140 9.04 8.48 17.12
N LEU A 141 8.06 9.35 16.91
CA LEU A 141 7.59 10.26 17.95
C LEU A 141 7.09 9.47 19.16
N GLY A 142 6.21 8.47 18.96
CA GLY A 142 5.70 7.68 20.06
C GLY A 142 6.78 6.86 20.77
N LEU A 143 7.78 6.37 20.04
CA LEU A 143 8.94 5.72 20.65
C LEU A 143 9.71 6.69 21.56
N ILE A 144 9.90 7.94 21.13
CA ILE A 144 10.56 8.97 21.95
C ILE A 144 9.79 9.16 23.26
N VAL A 145 8.46 9.29 23.20
CA VAL A 145 7.63 9.44 24.42
C VAL A 145 7.72 8.22 25.33
N VAL A 146 7.66 7.01 24.76
CA VAL A 146 7.74 5.76 25.53
C VAL A 146 9.10 5.61 26.20
N THR A 147 10.19 5.93 25.49
CA THR A 147 11.55 5.77 26.00
C THR A 147 11.97 6.89 26.96
N SER A 148 11.53 8.14 26.74
CA SER A 148 11.83 9.27 27.64
C SER A 148 11.25 9.09 29.05
N GLU A 149 10.13 8.38 29.14
CA GLU A 149 9.44 8.03 30.39
C GLU A 149 9.95 6.70 30.99
N ASN A 150 11.12 6.22 30.54
CA ASN A 150 11.71 4.93 30.92
C ASN A 150 10.74 3.75 30.73
N GLN A 151 9.82 3.83 29.77
CA GLN A 151 8.77 2.86 29.51
C GLN A 151 7.84 2.59 30.70
N THR A 152 7.72 3.56 31.61
CA THR A 152 6.89 3.45 32.81
C THR A 152 5.89 4.60 32.90
N GLY A 153 4.91 4.48 33.79
CA GLY A 153 3.95 5.54 34.05
C GLY A 153 2.81 5.62 33.04
N PHE A 154 1.87 6.52 33.34
CA PHE A 154 0.62 6.63 32.59
C PHE A 154 0.87 7.03 31.12
N LEU A 155 1.75 8.00 30.88
CA LEU A 155 1.97 8.55 29.53
C LEU A 155 2.59 7.51 28.60
N ALA A 156 3.68 6.85 29.01
CA ALA A 156 4.35 5.81 28.20
C ALA A 156 3.42 4.64 27.87
N MET A 157 2.70 4.12 28.88
CA MET A 157 1.79 3.00 28.70
C MET A 157 0.61 3.35 27.79
N THR A 158 0.13 4.59 27.90
CA THR A 158 -0.97 5.10 27.10
C THR A 158 -0.53 5.31 25.66
N GLU A 159 0.61 5.96 25.42
CA GLU A 159 1.17 6.15 24.08
C GLU A 159 1.45 4.82 23.39
N PHE A 160 2.07 3.87 24.10
CA PHE A 160 2.33 2.54 23.53
C PHE A 160 1.02 1.83 23.14
N LYS A 161 -0.01 1.88 23.99
CA LYS A 161 -1.34 1.33 23.66
C LYS A 161 -1.99 2.04 22.46
N LEU A 162 -1.86 3.36 22.35
CA LEU A 162 -2.38 4.12 21.22
C LEU A 162 -1.79 3.62 19.91
N ILE A 163 -0.47 3.54 19.87
CA ILE A 163 0.29 3.12 18.72
C ILE A 163 -0.01 1.67 18.33
N LEU A 164 -0.26 0.79 19.32
CA LEU A 164 -0.67 -0.58 19.04
C LEU A 164 -2.08 -0.67 18.46
N ILE A 165 -3.03 0.11 18.98
CA ILE A 165 -4.38 0.19 18.39
C ILE A 165 -4.26 0.67 16.94
N TYR A 166 -3.53 1.76 16.72
CA TYR A 166 -3.30 2.33 15.39
C TYR A 166 -2.67 1.33 14.44
N GLY A 167 -1.54 0.72 14.85
CA GLY A 167 -0.85 -0.31 14.08
C GLY A 167 -1.75 -1.50 13.81
N THR A 168 -2.65 -1.88 14.72
CA THR A 168 -3.57 -2.99 14.48
C THR A 168 -4.55 -2.71 13.35
N PHE A 169 -5.18 -1.53 13.35
CA PHE A 169 -6.08 -1.12 12.26
C PHE A 169 -5.31 -1.14 10.93
N GLU A 170 -4.15 -0.51 10.93
CA GLU A 170 -3.36 -0.39 9.71
C GLU A 170 -2.90 -1.75 9.18
N MET A 171 -2.35 -2.62 10.04
CA MET A 171 -1.95 -3.97 9.62
C MET A 171 -3.14 -4.77 9.07
N ILE A 172 -4.31 -4.73 9.71
CA ILE A 172 -5.49 -5.51 9.26
C ILE A 172 -5.99 -4.99 7.90
N PHE A 173 -6.19 -3.68 7.77
CA PHE A 173 -6.84 -3.13 6.58
C PHE A 173 -5.89 -3.00 5.38
N GLU A 174 -4.60 -2.81 5.61
CA GLU A 174 -3.59 -2.70 4.55
C GLU A 174 -3.16 -4.07 3.98
N ILE A 175 -3.39 -5.18 4.71
CA ILE A 175 -3.20 -6.55 4.17
C ILE A 175 -4.06 -6.77 2.91
N PHE A 176 -5.30 -6.29 2.90
CA PHE A 176 -6.23 -6.56 1.81
C PHE A 176 -5.79 -5.96 0.46
N PRO A 177 -5.34 -4.69 0.38
CA PRO A 177 -4.75 -4.13 -0.83
C PRO A 177 -3.56 -4.92 -1.37
N HIS A 178 -2.61 -5.34 -0.52
CA HIS A 178 -1.48 -6.14 -0.99
C HIS A 178 -1.95 -7.48 -1.57
N LEU A 179 -2.87 -8.16 -0.88
CA LEU A 179 -3.45 -9.40 -1.36
C LEU A 179 -4.21 -9.19 -2.67
N ALA A 180 -5.01 -8.13 -2.80
CA ALA A 180 -5.75 -7.80 -4.00
C ALA A 180 -4.82 -7.61 -5.22
N VAL A 181 -3.71 -6.90 -5.05
CA VAL A 181 -2.70 -6.72 -6.11
C VAL A 181 -2.02 -8.05 -6.47
N MET A 182 -1.68 -8.89 -5.50
CA MET A 182 -1.13 -10.22 -5.76
C MET A 182 -2.12 -11.09 -6.55
N LEU A 183 -3.39 -11.12 -6.14
CA LEU A 183 -4.46 -11.86 -6.83
C LEU A 183 -4.73 -11.29 -8.22
N TYR A 184 -4.62 -9.98 -8.41
CA TYR A 184 -4.72 -9.33 -9.72
C TYR A 184 -3.66 -9.86 -10.70
N ARG A 185 -2.43 -10.12 -10.23
CA ARG A 185 -1.36 -10.68 -11.05
C ARG A 185 -1.52 -12.17 -11.36
N ILE A 186 -2.16 -12.93 -10.46
CA ILE A 186 -2.34 -14.38 -10.61
C ILE A 186 -3.60 -14.71 -11.42
N MET A 187 -4.71 -14.01 -11.17
CA MET A 187 -6.05 -14.33 -11.70
C MET A 187 -6.58 -13.25 -12.63
N ARG A 188 -5.72 -12.68 -13.48
CA ARG A 188 -6.08 -11.62 -14.44
C ARG A 188 -7.19 -12.04 -15.42
N ASP A 189 -7.31 -13.34 -15.67
CA ASP A 189 -8.31 -14.01 -16.51
C ASP A 189 -9.72 -14.07 -15.89
N ARG A 190 -9.88 -13.70 -14.61
CA ARG A 190 -11.15 -13.78 -13.87
C ARG A 190 -11.63 -12.40 -13.43
N PRO A 191 -12.03 -11.51 -14.36
CA PRO A 191 -12.38 -10.13 -14.04
C PRO A 191 -13.57 -10.03 -13.06
N ARG A 192 -14.52 -10.98 -13.08
CA ARG A 192 -15.63 -11.03 -12.10
C ARG A 192 -15.14 -11.26 -10.67
N PHE A 193 -14.16 -12.14 -10.48
CA PHE A 193 -13.56 -12.39 -9.18
C PHE A 193 -12.78 -11.16 -8.72
N LEU A 194 -11.95 -10.59 -9.60
CA LEU A 194 -11.16 -9.40 -9.29
C LEU A 194 -12.01 -8.17 -8.96
N HIS A 195 -13.11 -7.94 -9.68
CA HIS A 195 -14.10 -6.91 -9.33
C HIS A 195 -14.53 -7.05 -7.86
N ASN A 196 -14.94 -8.25 -7.44
CA ASN A 196 -15.40 -8.48 -6.08
C ASN A 196 -14.28 -8.26 -5.05
N VAL A 197 -13.05 -8.74 -5.34
CA VAL A 197 -11.90 -8.55 -4.46
C VAL A 197 -11.59 -7.07 -4.25
N PHE A 198 -11.44 -6.29 -5.32
CA PHE A 198 -11.13 -4.87 -5.21
C PHE A 198 -12.28 -4.06 -4.60
N PHE A 199 -13.53 -4.43 -4.89
CA PHE A 199 -14.71 -3.78 -4.30
C PHE A 199 -14.77 -3.98 -2.79
N TRP A 200 -14.63 -5.23 -2.32
CA TRP A 200 -14.61 -5.52 -0.88
C TRP A 200 -13.39 -4.95 -0.19
N THR A 201 -12.23 -4.94 -0.86
CA THR A 201 -11.03 -4.27 -0.37
C THR A 201 -11.27 -2.77 -0.17
N ALA A 202 -11.90 -2.10 -1.12
CA ALA A 202 -12.23 -0.68 -0.99
C ALA A 202 -13.21 -0.40 0.16
N ILE A 203 -14.26 -1.20 0.31
CA ILE A 203 -15.19 -1.12 1.46
C ILE A 203 -14.43 -1.34 2.77
N GLY A 204 -13.52 -2.30 2.81
CA GLY A 204 -12.65 -2.56 3.94
C GLY A 204 -11.81 -1.34 4.29
N ILE A 205 -11.13 -0.73 3.32
CA ILE A 205 -10.33 0.49 3.54
C ILE A 205 -11.19 1.62 4.10
N PHE A 206 -12.35 1.93 3.49
CA PHE A 206 -13.19 3.03 3.95
C PHE A 206 -13.75 2.79 5.36
N SER A 207 -14.22 1.57 5.63
CA SER A 207 -14.75 1.23 6.96
C SER A 207 -13.64 1.20 8.01
N GLY A 208 -12.48 0.64 7.69
CA GLY A 208 -11.28 0.64 8.53
C GLY A 208 -10.81 2.04 8.88
N THR A 209 -10.66 2.91 7.87
CA THR A 209 -10.31 4.33 8.05
C THR A 209 -11.29 5.01 9.01
N PHE A 210 -12.59 4.82 8.81
CA PHE A 210 -13.61 5.42 9.67
C PHE A 210 -13.50 4.94 11.13
N PHE A 211 -13.39 3.62 11.36
CA PHE A 211 -13.26 3.06 12.71
C PHE A 211 -11.96 3.48 13.39
N GLU A 212 -10.86 3.53 12.65
CA GLU A 212 -9.57 3.98 13.13
C GLU A 212 -9.64 5.45 13.57
N GLN A 213 -10.13 6.35 12.71
CA GLN A 213 -10.25 7.78 13.06
C GLN A 213 -11.18 8.00 14.24
N PHE A 214 -12.28 7.24 14.33
CA PHE A 214 -13.18 7.29 15.48
C PHE A 214 -12.47 6.86 16.78
N ALA A 215 -11.70 5.76 16.75
CA ALA A 215 -10.94 5.29 17.90
C ALA A 215 -9.86 6.29 18.34
N ILE A 216 -9.14 6.88 17.38
CA ILE A 216 -8.13 7.91 17.61
C ILE A 216 -8.75 9.13 18.27
N ILE A 217 -9.86 9.66 17.75
CA ILE A 217 -10.52 10.85 18.32
C ILE A 217 -10.93 10.59 19.77
N LEU A 218 -11.57 9.45 20.04
CA LEU A 218 -11.94 9.07 21.41
C LEU A 218 -10.72 8.98 22.34
N PHE A 219 -9.60 8.51 21.81
CA PHE A 219 -8.36 8.42 22.56
C PHE A 219 -7.77 9.81 22.83
N TYR A 220 -7.62 10.65 21.80
CA TYR A 220 -7.12 12.01 21.91
C TYR A 220 -7.89 12.82 22.95
N VAL A 221 -9.23 12.72 22.96
CA VAL A 221 -10.06 13.40 23.96
C VAL A 221 -9.68 13.00 25.39
N ARG A 222 -9.32 11.74 25.63
CA ARG A 222 -8.90 11.25 26.95
C ARG A 222 -7.51 11.71 27.34
N ILE A 223 -6.57 11.74 26.40
CA ILE A 223 -5.15 12.03 26.70
C ILE A 223 -4.78 13.51 26.53
N TRP A 224 -5.67 14.32 25.96
CA TRP A 224 -5.42 15.71 25.56
C TRP A 224 -4.72 16.57 26.62
N ARG A 225 -5.02 16.35 27.90
CA ARG A 225 -4.44 17.13 29.01
C ARG A 225 -2.98 16.76 29.31
N HIS A 226 -2.57 15.53 29.00
CA HIS A 226 -1.26 14.99 29.34
C HIS A 226 -0.25 15.08 28.19
N VAL A 227 -0.73 15.32 26.98
CA VAL A 227 0.09 15.35 25.76
C VAL A 227 0.81 16.70 25.62
N PRO A 228 2.09 16.72 25.20
CA PRO A 228 2.81 17.96 24.89
C PRO A 228 2.12 18.81 23.82
N VAL A 229 2.28 20.14 23.88
CA VAL A 229 1.66 21.07 22.92
C VAL A 229 2.03 20.76 21.47
N PHE A 230 3.28 20.36 21.22
CA PHE A 230 3.72 19.96 19.89
C PHE A 230 2.85 18.84 19.30
N TYR A 231 2.57 17.79 20.07
CA TYR A 231 1.73 16.67 19.66
C TYR A 231 0.26 17.06 19.45
N LYS A 232 -0.25 18.04 20.21
CA LYS A 232 -1.60 18.56 20.00
C LYS A 232 -1.76 19.23 18.63
N ALA A 233 -0.66 19.74 18.07
CA ALA A 233 -0.63 20.32 16.73
C ALA A 233 -0.29 19.28 15.65
N SER A 234 0.80 18.52 15.82
CA SER A 234 1.28 17.58 14.81
C SER A 234 0.37 16.36 14.65
N GLY A 235 -0.20 15.85 15.74
CA GLY A 235 -1.08 14.68 15.74
C GLY A 235 -2.28 14.81 14.78
N PRO A 236 -3.16 15.81 14.95
CA PRO A 236 -4.28 16.01 14.05
C PRO A 236 -3.87 16.21 12.58
N ILE A 237 -2.78 16.93 12.31
CA ILE A 237 -2.27 17.13 10.94
C ILE A 237 -1.87 15.80 10.32
N LEU A 238 -1.08 14.99 11.04
CA LEU A 238 -0.62 13.69 10.57
C LEU A 238 -1.81 12.74 10.32
N HIS A 239 -2.82 12.75 11.19
CA HIS A 239 -4.04 11.95 11.00
C HIS A 239 -4.86 12.38 9.79
N VAL A 240 -4.96 13.68 9.52
CA VAL A 240 -5.62 14.18 8.29
C VAL A 240 -4.87 13.72 7.03
N CYS A 241 -3.54 13.82 7.03
CA CYS A 241 -2.72 13.31 5.92
C CYS A 241 -2.91 11.79 5.73
N PHE A 242 -2.94 11.05 6.84
CA PHE A 242 -3.11 9.61 6.83
C PHE A 242 -4.48 9.18 6.28
N MET A 243 -5.55 9.78 6.82
CA MET A 243 -6.91 9.56 6.35
C MET A 243 -7.05 9.90 4.86
N ALA A 244 -6.45 11.01 4.40
CA ALA A 244 -6.48 11.38 2.99
C ALA A 244 -5.81 10.32 2.10
N ALA A 245 -4.69 9.76 2.54
CA ALA A 245 -3.99 8.70 1.82
C ALA A 245 -4.78 7.38 1.79
N GLN A 246 -5.37 6.96 2.92
CA GLN A 246 -6.20 5.76 2.97
C GLN A 246 -7.46 5.91 2.08
N ILE A 247 -8.12 7.08 2.12
CA ILE A 247 -9.26 7.38 1.23
C ILE A 247 -8.83 7.34 -0.24
N HIS A 248 -7.64 7.87 -0.57
CA HIS A 248 -7.08 7.76 -1.91
C HIS A 248 -6.89 6.29 -2.33
N GLY A 249 -6.30 5.46 -1.48
CA GLY A 249 -6.13 4.02 -1.74
C GLY A 249 -7.47 3.28 -1.95
N GLY A 250 -8.48 3.61 -1.14
CA GLY A 250 -9.85 3.08 -1.31
C GLY A 250 -10.47 3.49 -2.65
N ARG A 251 -10.27 4.75 -3.07
CA ARG A 251 -10.72 5.25 -4.38
C ARG A 251 -10.05 4.52 -5.53
N VAL A 252 -8.73 4.29 -5.46
CA VAL A 252 -8.00 3.52 -6.48
C VAL A 252 -8.54 2.09 -6.59
N CYS A 253 -8.80 1.43 -5.46
CA CYS A 253 -9.41 0.09 -5.46
C CYS A 253 -10.80 0.11 -6.12
N MET A 254 -11.63 1.11 -5.84
CA MET A 254 -12.94 1.28 -6.50
C MET A 254 -12.82 1.48 -8.01
N GLN A 255 -11.84 2.27 -8.46
CA GLN A 255 -11.60 2.48 -9.89
C GLN A 255 -11.21 1.18 -10.59
N ILE A 256 -10.32 0.39 -9.99
CA ILE A 256 -9.94 -0.93 -10.52
C ILE A 256 -11.14 -1.87 -10.53
N ALA A 257 -11.93 -1.91 -9.45
CA ALA A 257 -13.16 -2.72 -9.40
C ALA A 257 -14.10 -2.32 -10.55
N HIS A 258 -14.35 -1.03 -10.75
CA HIS A 258 -15.18 -0.54 -11.84
C HIS A 258 -14.65 -0.97 -13.22
N LYS A 259 -13.34 -0.87 -13.45
CA LYS A 259 -12.70 -1.35 -14.69
C LYS A 259 -12.95 -2.84 -14.91
N MET A 260 -12.77 -3.67 -13.87
CA MET A 260 -13.05 -5.11 -13.95
C MET A 260 -14.54 -5.42 -14.23
N LYS A 261 -15.47 -4.60 -13.72
CA LYS A 261 -16.90 -4.73 -14.02
C LYS A 261 -17.20 -4.48 -15.50
N LEU A 262 -16.58 -3.46 -16.10
CA LEU A 262 -16.75 -3.16 -17.51
C LEU A 262 -16.24 -4.31 -18.40
N GLU A 263 -15.07 -4.85 -18.09
CA GLU A 263 -14.52 -6.02 -18.79
C GLU A 263 -15.47 -7.23 -18.75
N VAL A 264 -16.13 -7.48 -17.61
CA VAL A 264 -17.15 -8.55 -17.49
C VAL A 264 -18.34 -8.29 -18.40
N MET A 265 -18.81 -7.04 -18.48
CA MET A 265 -19.93 -6.66 -19.34
C MET A 265 -19.58 -6.85 -20.82
N GLU A 266 -18.37 -6.47 -21.24
CA GLU A 266 -17.88 -6.64 -22.60
C GLU A 266 -17.79 -8.12 -22.99
N LEU A 267 -17.21 -8.96 -22.11
CA LEU A 267 -17.14 -10.42 -22.34
C LEU A 267 -18.53 -11.06 -22.43
N THR A 268 -19.47 -10.61 -21.59
CA THR A 268 -20.85 -11.10 -21.61
C THR A 268 -21.56 -10.72 -22.91
N LYS A 269 -21.38 -9.48 -23.37
CA LYS A 269 -21.93 -9.00 -24.64
C LYS A 269 -21.32 -9.75 -25.82
N ALA A 270 -20.00 -9.95 -25.84
CA ALA A 270 -19.32 -10.72 -26.89
C ALA A 270 -19.82 -12.17 -26.95
N ALA A 271 -20.01 -12.82 -25.79
CA ALA A 271 -20.57 -14.17 -25.72
C ALA A 271 -22.02 -14.23 -26.22
N ALA A 272 -22.84 -13.21 -25.91
CA ALA A 272 -24.21 -13.12 -26.40
C ALA A 272 -24.27 -12.98 -27.94
N ILE A 273 -23.42 -12.13 -28.52
CA ILE A 273 -23.32 -11.96 -29.99
C ILE A 273 -22.87 -13.27 -30.65
N ALA A 274 -21.87 -13.96 -30.09
CA ALA A 274 -21.39 -15.23 -30.62
C ALA A 274 -22.44 -16.37 -30.56
N ALA A 275 -23.47 -16.24 -29.73
CA ALA A 275 -24.56 -17.23 -29.63
C ALA A 275 -25.66 -17.04 -30.69
N VAL A 276 -25.77 -15.88 -31.33
CA VAL A 276 -26.80 -15.55 -32.34
C VAL A 276 -26.68 -16.37 -33.65
N PRO A 277 -25.48 -16.65 -34.23
CA PRO A 277 -25.38 -17.32 -35.53
C PRO A 277 -25.74 -18.81 -35.53
N MET A 278 -25.90 -19.45 -34.36
CA MET A 278 -26.22 -20.89 -34.29
C MET A 278 -27.72 -21.20 -34.30
N MET A 279 -28.58 -20.18 -34.25
CA MET A 279 -30.04 -20.36 -34.29
C MET A 279 -30.62 -20.23 -35.70
N GLU A 280 -29.92 -19.56 -36.62
CA GLU A 280 -30.40 -19.27 -37.98
C GLU A 280 -30.14 -20.43 -38.96
N GLU A 281 -29.16 -21.30 -38.71
CA GLU A 281 -28.90 -22.50 -39.54
C GLU A 281 -29.82 -23.70 -39.25
N ARG A 282 -30.71 -23.63 -38.24
CA ARG A 282 -31.70 -24.69 -37.94
C ARG A 282 -33.12 -24.36 -38.37
N GLY A 283 -33.36 -23.22 -39.01
CA GLY A 283 -34.69 -22.78 -39.42
C GLY A 283 -34.76 -22.31 -40.86
N VAL A 284 -35.08 -23.24 -41.75
CA VAL A 284 -35.88 -23.03 -42.99
C VAL A 284 -35.46 -21.89 -43.90
N GLY A 285 -34.94 -22.27 -45.08
CA GLY A 285 -34.76 -21.35 -46.20
C GLY A 285 -36.07 -20.65 -46.59
N VAL A 286 -36.10 -19.34 -46.39
CA VAL A 286 -36.92 -18.40 -47.15
C VAL A 286 -36.02 -17.22 -47.48
N GLY A 287 -35.54 -17.18 -48.72
CA GLY A 287 -34.66 -16.13 -49.20
C GLY A 287 -35.42 -14.84 -49.47
N VAL A 288 -34.93 -13.71 -48.95
CA VAL A 288 -35.14 -12.37 -49.50
C VAL A 288 -33.96 -11.46 -49.14
N GLY A 289 -33.22 -11.04 -50.19
CA GLY A 289 -32.88 -9.63 -50.46
C GLY A 289 -32.06 -8.78 -49.47
N VAL A 290 -30.74 -8.83 -49.65
CA VAL A 290 -29.79 -7.70 -49.83
C VAL A 290 -30.03 -6.37 -49.08
N GLY A 291 -29.04 -5.99 -48.25
CA GLY A 291 -28.81 -4.62 -47.80
C GLY A 291 -27.55 -4.49 -46.95
N SER A 292 -26.36 -4.58 -47.59
CA SER A 292 -25.05 -4.45 -46.95
C SER A 292 -24.77 -2.99 -46.58
N ALA A 293 -24.50 -2.72 -45.31
CA ALA A 293 -23.91 -1.47 -44.85
C ALA A 293 -22.68 -1.83 -44.00
N ASP A 294 -21.51 -1.57 -44.58
CA ASP A 294 -20.20 -1.72 -43.95
C ASP A 294 -20.10 -0.79 -42.73
N VAL A 295 -19.80 -1.38 -41.57
CA VAL A 295 -19.40 -0.63 -40.38
C VAL A 295 -17.99 -1.11 -40.01
N ASP A 296 -17.01 -0.32 -40.42
CA ASP A 296 -15.63 -0.42 -39.97
C ASP A 296 -15.55 -0.17 -38.46
N LEU A 297 -15.18 -1.21 -37.72
CA LEU A 297 -14.91 -1.16 -36.29
C LEU A 297 -13.42 -1.51 -36.08
N GLU A 298 -12.56 -0.52 -36.31
CA GLU A 298 -11.18 -0.52 -35.81
C GLU A 298 -11.22 -0.41 -34.28
N VAL A 299 -11.13 -1.54 -33.59
CA VAL A 299 -10.89 -1.60 -32.14
C VAL A 299 -9.39 -1.67 -31.92
N GLY A 300 -8.82 -0.53 -31.53
CA GLY A 300 -7.43 -0.36 -31.12
C GLY A 300 -7.07 -1.31 -29.98
N ARG A 301 -6.16 -2.24 -30.30
CA ARG A 301 -5.56 -3.19 -29.36
C ARG A 301 -4.42 -2.49 -28.63
N ALA A 302 -4.71 -1.80 -27.54
CA ALA A 302 -3.68 -1.29 -26.64
C ALA A 302 -2.97 -2.46 -25.95
N SER A 303 -1.63 -2.44 -25.91
CA SER A 303 -0.80 -3.45 -25.26
C SER A 303 -1.05 -3.44 -23.74
N ILE A 304 -1.79 -4.44 -23.26
CA ILE A 304 -2.11 -4.65 -21.85
C ILE A 304 -0.90 -5.35 -21.20
N GLY A 305 -0.01 -4.58 -20.58
CA GLY A 305 1.17 -5.08 -19.83
C GLY A 305 1.31 -4.51 -18.42
N ASP A 306 0.84 -3.28 -18.19
CA ASP A 306 1.04 -2.63 -16.89
C ASP A 306 -0.21 -2.76 -16.03
N ALA A 307 -0.06 -3.35 -14.84
CA ALA A 307 -1.01 -3.00 -13.78
C ALA A 307 -0.89 -1.49 -13.60
N PRO A 308 -2.00 -0.75 -13.42
CA PRO A 308 -1.92 0.69 -13.25
C PRO A 308 -0.99 0.96 -12.08
N SER A 309 0.17 1.54 -12.38
CA SER A 309 0.94 2.18 -11.33
C SER A 309 0.08 3.34 -10.81
N GLU A 310 0.18 3.70 -9.54
CA GLU A 310 -0.56 4.85 -9.01
C GLU A 310 -0.33 6.12 -9.85
N SER A 311 0.84 6.24 -10.52
CA SER A 311 1.13 7.31 -11.48
C SER A 311 0.30 7.27 -12.77
N ASP A 312 -0.17 6.11 -13.22
CA ASP A 312 -0.99 5.99 -14.44
C ASP A 312 -2.41 6.52 -14.20
N ALA A 313 -2.95 6.33 -12.99
CA ALA A 313 -4.25 6.87 -12.59
C ALA A 313 -4.25 8.42 -12.54
N ASP A 314 -3.14 9.02 -12.10
CA ASP A 314 -2.97 10.48 -12.07
C ASP A 314 -2.72 11.06 -13.48
N THR A 315 -2.02 10.31 -14.35
CA THR A 315 -1.80 10.69 -15.76
C THR A 315 -3.11 10.64 -16.57
N GLU A 316 -3.98 9.68 -16.29
CA GLU A 316 -5.28 9.52 -16.98
C GLU A 316 -6.32 10.56 -16.52
N LEU A 317 -6.23 11.06 -15.28
CA LEU A 317 -7.04 12.18 -14.79
C LEU A 317 -6.69 13.51 -15.49
N THR A 318 -5.43 13.67 -15.90
CA THR A 318 -4.97 14.86 -16.63
C THR A 318 -5.39 14.79 -18.11
N ARG A 319 -5.50 13.58 -18.68
CA ARG A 319 -5.95 13.35 -20.07
C ARG A 319 -7.46 13.49 -20.28
N THR A 320 -8.26 13.19 -19.26
CA THR A 320 -9.74 13.27 -19.37
C THR A 320 -10.30 14.69 -19.26
N ASN A 321 -9.46 15.69 -18.97
CA ASN A 321 -9.89 17.09 -18.84
C ASN A 321 -9.54 18.00 -20.04
N THR A 322 -9.18 17.42 -21.19
CA THR A 322 -9.00 18.17 -22.44
C THR A 322 -9.89 17.60 -23.55
N ARG A 323 -10.97 18.33 -23.86
CA ARG A 323 -11.73 18.26 -25.11
C ARG A 323 -11.74 19.65 -25.78
N PRO A 324 -12.00 19.76 -27.09
CA PRO A 324 -11.04 20.37 -28.01
C PRO A 324 -11.56 21.64 -28.71
N HIS A 325 -10.64 22.22 -29.49
CA HIS A 325 -10.76 23.22 -30.57
C HIS A 325 -10.22 24.62 -30.27
N THR A 326 -9.08 24.91 -30.90
CA THR A 326 -8.80 26.21 -31.50
C THR A 326 -7.97 25.96 -32.77
N PRO A 327 -8.29 26.58 -33.92
CA PRO A 327 -7.61 26.34 -35.20
C PRO A 327 -6.25 27.06 -35.27
N PRO A 328 -5.35 26.66 -36.20
CA PRO A 328 -4.01 27.20 -36.27
C PRO A 328 -3.98 28.51 -37.08
N ILE A 329 -3.27 29.51 -36.58
CA ILE A 329 -2.77 30.66 -37.36
C ILE A 329 -1.43 31.11 -36.72
N PRO A 330 -0.54 31.81 -37.44
CA PRO A 330 0.47 31.27 -38.32
C PRO A 330 1.91 31.56 -37.83
N GLU A 331 2.82 30.82 -38.45
CA GLU A 331 4.27 30.96 -38.47
C GLU A 331 4.75 32.39 -38.82
N VAL A 332 5.47 33.06 -37.91
CA VAL A 332 6.27 34.27 -38.22
C VAL A 332 7.48 34.44 -37.27
N LEU A 333 8.66 34.44 -37.91
CA LEU A 333 9.97 35.08 -37.61
C LEU A 333 10.87 34.61 -36.44
N VAL A 334 11.85 33.80 -36.84
CA VAL A 334 13.32 33.95 -36.71
C VAL A 334 13.85 35.28 -36.10
N ALA A 335 14.72 35.14 -35.09
CA ALA A 335 15.92 35.96 -34.83
C ALA A 335 16.92 35.10 -34.03
N THR A 336 17.91 34.47 -34.69
CA THR A 336 19.35 34.85 -34.73
C THR A 336 20.05 35.09 -33.39
N GLU A 337 20.99 34.17 -33.10
CA GLU A 337 22.33 34.27 -32.49
C GLU A 337 22.64 35.32 -31.40
N GLU A 338 23.24 34.88 -30.28
CA GLU A 338 24.70 35.01 -30.08
C GLU A 338 25.23 34.18 -28.88
N PRO A 339 26.55 33.84 -28.84
CA PRO A 339 27.14 32.89 -27.89
C PRO A 339 28.01 33.52 -26.77
N HIS A 340 28.05 32.83 -25.62
CA HIS A 340 29.15 32.74 -24.62
C HIS A 340 29.65 34.04 -23.90
N PRO A 341 30.01 33.95 -22.60
CA PRO A 341 31.37 33.53 -22.27
C PRO A 341 31.51 32.59 -21.05
N SER A 342 32.65 31.88 -21.11
CA SER A 342 33.29 31.01 -20.14
C SER A 342 33.49 31.62 -18.74
N VAL A 343 33.22 30.83 -17.70
CA VAL A 343 33.57 31.13 -16.30
C VAL A 343 34.91 30.45 -15.96
N PRO A 344 35.86 31.15 -15.31
CA PRO A 344 37.18 30.61 -14.99
C PRO A 344 37.17 29.76 -13.70
N SER A 345 38.03 28.74 -13.72
CA SER A 345 38.38 27.85 -12.61
C SER A 345 39.16 28.59 -11.51
N ALA A 346 38.75 28.40 -10.25
CA ALA A 346 39.46 28.85 -9.06
C ALA A 346 40.30 27.70 -8.44
N PRO A 347 41.42 28.01 -7.76
CA PRO A 347 42.42 27.01 -7.38
C PRO A 347 42.16 26.36 -6.03
N VAL A 348 42.69 25.13 -5.93
CA VAL A 348 42.85 24.31 -4.73
C VAL A 348 43.76 25.01 -3.70
N VAL A 349 43.30 25.13 -2.46
CA VAL A 349 44.15 25.40 -1.29
C VAL A 349 43.93 24.29 -0.28
N LEU A 350 45.01 23.55 -0.01
CA LEU A 350 45.16 22.56 1.05
C LEU A 350 45.31 23.26 2.41
N HIS A 351 44.64 22.73 3.42
CA HIS A 351 45.09 22.74 4.82
C HIS A 351 44.57 21.51 5.55
#